data_AF-A0A4Q5PW48-F1
#
_entry.id   AF-A0A4Q5PW48-F1
#
_cell.length_a   1.000
_cell.length_b   1.000
_cell.length_c   1.000
_cell.angle_alpha   90.00
_cell.angle_beta   90.00
_cell.angle_gamma   90.00
#
_symmetry.space_group_name_H-M   'P 1'
#
loop_
_entity.id
_entity.type
_entity.pdbx_description
1 polymer ?
#
loop_
_entity_poly.entity_id
_entity_poly.type
_entity_poly.pdbx_seq_one_letter_code
_entity_poly.pdbx_strand_id
1 'polypeptide(L)'
;MTKKIKGRNISLLTIEYDVNDELPESTSVYKLKPISIDVVKKVIERHYPHINDLNSRKIAEFSGGNYRLALAIASNIEQTENISLLTDTLLFERLFWQNRQKNDQLEKIAQQFSLVYSFNVEDSGEENSEIDFLANLAKVDADIAYEEIEKLRQKDIVQQRSKWRAILPHAVANHLAKQAISKKSVTQLNRDFEQMPERLQRSFIKRLSYLHDLDKVQQLIGVWLSQDGWLGRKLLDGTCDSTDITYLTLLAPIIPEQALELLEQVRDTNSKFLSRENPSFVELSRLIRRLAYREEHFKQAFKLLVCFAKNEKEDERNNSITDLVTSLFKLYTSETLANLELKQEVLLELLGQEDQHNLLLKIVDKALS
;
A
#
# COMPACT_ATOMS: atom_id res chain seq x y z
N MET A 1 28.60 -4.12 23.77
CA MET A 1 27.43 -3.97 24.67
C MET A 1 27.12 -5.19 25.55
N THR A 2 27.62 -6.40 25.24
CA THR A 2 27.19 -7.67 25.86
C THR A 2 27.62 -7.94 27.32
N LYS A 3 28.57 -7.20 27.90
CA LYS A 3 29.00 -7.41 29.30
C LYS A 3 28.19 -6.63 30.36
N LYS A 4 27.43 -5.58 29.97
CA LYS A 4 26.75 -4.67 30.92
C LYS A 4 25.32 -5.09 31.33
N ILE A 5 24.81 -6.21 30.81
CA ILE A 5 23.39 -6.58 30.95
C ILE A 5 23.16 -8.00 31.50
N LYS A 6 24.17 -8.62 32.12
CA LYS A 6 23.95 -9.88 32.86
C LYS A 6 23.25 -9.56 34.19
N GLY A 7 22.04 -10.08 34.39
CA GLY A 7 21.31 -10.01 35.67
C GLY A 7 20.37 -8.82 35.86
N ARG A 8 20.03 -8.07 34.81
CA ARG A 8 18.99 -7.03 34.86
C ARG A 8 17.78 -7.44 34.03
N ASN A 9 16.58 -7.25 34.59
CA ASN A 9 15.33 -7.33 33.82
C ASN A 9 15.28 -6.12 32.88
N ILE A 10 15.50 -6.34 31.59
CA ILE A 10 15.26 -5.32 30.58
C ILE A 10 13.78 -5.37 30.24
N SER A 11 13.06 -4.27 30.46
CA SER A 11 11.72 -4.07 29.94
C SER A 11 11.83 -3.25 28.65
N LEU A 12 11.32 -3.79 27.54
CA LEU A 12 11.24 -3.08 26.26
C LEU A 12 9.80 -2.63 26.06
N LEU A 13 9.58 -1.33 25.96
CA LEU A 13 8.32 -0.74 25.54
C LEU A 13 8.46 -0.32 24.07
N THR A 14 7.72 -0.95 23.17
CA THR A 14 7.61 -0.52 21.79
C THR A 14 6.35 0.31 21.63
N ILE A 15 6.50 1.56 21.21
CA ILE A 15 5.40 2.46 20.88
C ILE A 15 5.40 2.62 19.36
N GLU A 16 4.31 2.23 18.69
CA GLU A 16 4.12 2.47 17.26
C GLU A 16 3.71 3.93 17.10
N TYR A 17 4.60 4.75 16.55
CA TYR A 17 4.36 6.17 16.26
C TYR A 17 4.65 6.40 14.78
N ASP A 18 3.76 7.10 14.08
CA ASP A 18 3.99 7.47 12.69
C ASP A 18 5.01 8.62 12.66
N VAL A 19 6.27 8.28 12.42
CA VAL A 19 7.37 9.24 12.47
C VAL A 19 7.40 9.95 11.12
N ASN A 20 6.99 11.22 11.08
CA ASN A 20 7.30 12.11 9.96
C ASN A 20 8.83 12.25 9.81
N ASP A 21 9.32 12.73 8.66
CA ASP A 21 10.76 12.83 8.36
C ASP A 21 11.58 13.74 9.31
N GLU A 22 10.94 14.42 10.27
CA GLU A 22 11.61 15.22 11.30
C GLU A 22 12.14 14.33 12.44
N LEU A 23 13.46 14.15 12.47
CA LEU A 23 14.15 13.42 13.53
C LEU A 23 14.34 14.33 14.77
N PRO A 24 13.86 13.95 15.97
CA PRO A 24 14.05 14.77 17.17
C PRO A 24 15.53 14.86 17.57
N GLU A 25 16.02 16.06 17.90
CA GLU A 25 17.45 16.31 18.21
C GLU A 25 18.02 15.46 19.35
N SER A 26 17.21 15.13 20.36
CA SER A 26 17.64 14.37 21.54
C SER A 26 17.35 12.87 21.48
N THR A 27 16.86 12.35 20.35
CA THR A 27 16.45 10.96 20.21
C THR A 27 17.36 10.21 19.26
N SER A 28 18.00 9.15 19.72
CA SER A 28 18.72 8.24 18.83
C SER A 28 17.72 7.46 17.96
N VAL A 29 17.61 7.83 16.69
CA VAL A 29 16.74 7.14 15.73
C VAL A 29 17.52 6.05 15.01
N TYR A 30 16.97 4.83 15.03
CA TYR A 30 17.54 3.68 14.35
C TYR A 30 16.59 3.21 13.25
N LYS A 31 17.01 3.35 11.99
CA LYS A 31 16.28 2.76 10.86
C LYS A 31 16.65 1.29 10.73
N LEU A 32 15.73 0.40 11.08
CA LEU A 32 15.88 -1.03 10.84
C LEU A 32 15.84 -1.30 9.34
N LYS A 33 16.91 -1.90 8.82
CA LYS A 33 17.00 -2.38 7.43
C LYS A 33 16.62 -3.87 7.35
N PRO A 34 16.25 -4.38 6.17
CA PRO A 34 16.11 -5.82 5.96
C PRO A 34 17.35 -6.58 6.46
N ILE A 35 17.13 -7.74 7.05
CA ILE A 35 18.19 -8.56 7.62
C ILE A 35 19.06 -9.08 6.47
N SER A 36 20.38 -9.08 6.62
CA SER A 36 21.26 -9.63 5.58
C SER A 36 21.05 -11.14 5.44
N ILE A 37 21.31 -11.68 4.24
CA ILE A 37 21.22 -13.12 3.96
C ILE A 37 22.00 -13.93 5.00
N ASP A 38 23.21 -13.50 5.36
CA ASP A 38 24.05 -14.19 6.35
C ASP A 38 23.43 -14.25 7.75
N VAL A 39 22.71 -13.20 8.15
CA VAL A 39 22.04 -13.17 9.46
C VAL A 39 20.79 -14.02 9.42
N VAL A 40 19.98 -13.98 8.35
CA VAL A 40 18.82 -14.87 8.20
C VAL A 40 19.27 -16.34 8.20
N LYS A 41 20.33 -16.65 7.47
CA LYS A 41 20.94 -17.99 7.43
C LYS A 41 21.30 -18.49 8.83
N LYS A 42 22.01 -17.67 9.63
CA LYS A 42 22.34 -18.00 11.03
C LYS A 42 21.11 -18.18 11.91
N VAL A 43 20.05 -17.42 11.66
CA VAL A 43 18.77 -17.59 12.36
C VAL A 43 18.15 -18.94 12.02
N ILE A 44 18.11 -19.33 10.73
CA ILE A 44 17.60 -20.63 10.29
C ILE A 44 18.40 -21.76 10.93
N GLU A 45 19.74 -21.73 10.81
CA GLU A 45 20.62 -22.78 11.34
C GLU A 45 20.50 -22.95 12.86
N ARG A 46 20.24 -21.86 13.57
CA ARG A 46 20.01 -21.89 15.02
C ARG A 46 18.67 -22.51 15.40
N HIS A 47 17.61 -22.22 14.64
CA HIS A 47 16.26 -22.74 14.93
C HIS A 47 16.04 -24.16 14.39
N TYR A 48 16.71 -24.50 13.28
CA TYR A 48 16.56 -25.75 12.55
C TYR A 48 17.94 -26.33 12.19
N PRO A 49 18.67 -26.90 13.17
CA PRO A 49 20.03 -27.41 12.97
C PRO A 49 20.14 -28.55 11.94
N HIS A 50 19.01 -29.17 11.59
CA HIS A 50 18.93 -30.24 10.60
C HIS A 50 18.97 -29.74 9.15
N ILE A 51 18.73 -28.44 8.91
CA ILE A 51 18.76 -27.86 7.56
C ILE A 51 20.21 -27.60 7.16
N ASN A 52 20.62 -28.14 6.00
CA ASN A 52 21.98 -27.95 5.49
C ASN A 52 22.23 -26.50 4.99
N ASP A 53 23.51 -26.17 4.81
CA ASP A 53 24.00 -24.84 4.41
C ASP A 53 23.41 -24.31 3.09
N LEU A 54 23.27 -25.21 2.09
CA LEU A 54 22.73 -24.86 0.77
C LEU A 54 21.25 -24.47 0.87
N ASN A 55 20.47 -25.25 1.62
CA ASN A 55 19.06 -24.97 1.85
C ASN A 55 18.89 -23.70 2.70
N SER A 56 19.66 -23.53 3.78
CA SER A 56 19.57 -22.34 4.64
C SER A 56 19.87 -21.06 3.86
N ARG A 57 20.87 -21.10 2.97
CA ARG A 57 21.18 -20.00 2.05
C ARG A 57 20.06 -19.72 1.06
N LYS A 58 19.52 -20.75 0.40
CA LYS A 58 18.43 -20.60 -0.59
C LYS A 58 17.18 -19.97 0.04
N ILE A 59 16.80 -20.40 1.25
CA ILE A 59 15.67 -19.83 2.00
C ILE A 59 15.95 -18.37 2.36
N ALA A 60 17.18 -18.06 2.81
CA ALA A 60 17.56 -16.72 3.21
C ALA A 60 17.55 -15.74 2.03
N GLU A 61 18.04 -16.17 0.86
CA GLU A 61 17.97 -15.42 -0.40
C GLU A 61 16.52 -15.18 -0.82
N PHE A 62 15.71 -16.25 -0.85
CA PHE A 62 14.28 -16.17 -1.19
C PHE A 62 13.51 -15.23 -0.26
N SER A 63 13.84 -15.24 1.03
CA SER A 63 13.11 -14.46 2.03
C SER A 63 13.40 -12.96 1.95
N GLY A 64 14.41 -12.51 1.19
CA GLY A 64 14.70 -11.09 0.98
C GLY A 64 14.95 -10.30 2.27
N GLY A 65 15.54 -10.95 3.28
CA GLY A 65 15.75 -10.37 4.61
C GLY A 65 14.54 -10.42 5.56
N ASN A 66 13.46 -11.10 5.17
CA ASN A 66 12.31 -11.35 6.02
C ASN A 66 12.48 -12.63 6.85
N TYR A 67 12.86 -12.47 8.13
CA TYR A 67 13.10 -13.63 8.99
C TYR A 67 11.85 -14.48 9.26
N ARG A 68 10.64 -13.91 9.26
CA ARG A 68 9.40 -14.68 9.51
C ARG A 68 9.11 -15.61 8.35
N LEU A 69 9.22 -15.12 7.12
CA LEU A 69 9.11 -15.96 5.92
C LEU A 69 10.17 -17.06 5.91
N ALA A 70 11.41 -16.71 6.28
CA ALA A 70 12.50 -17.68 6.34
C ALA A 70 12.22 -18.82 7.32
N LEU A 71 11.79 -18.49 8.55
CA LEU A 71 11.44 -19.48 9.56
C LEU A 71 10.20 -20.29 9.17
N ALA A 72 9.18 -19.65 8.58
CA ALA A 72 7.98 -20.32 8.12
C ALA A 72 8.30 -21.38 7.05
N ILE A 73 9.17 -21.07 6.07
CA ILE A 73 9.61 -22.05 5.07
C ILE A 73 10.48 -23.13 5.72
N ALA A 74 11.47 -22.73 6.52
CA ALA A 74 12.40 -23.64 7.18
C ALA A 74 11.68 -24.68 8.07
N SER A 75 10.60 -24.30 8.75
CA SER A 75 9.80 -25.19 9.60
C SER A 75 9.16 -26.36 8.82
N ASN A 76 9.04 -26.25 7.49
CA ASN A 76 8.43 -27.26 6.63
C ASN A 76 9.46 -28.08 5.82
N ILE A 77 10.77 -27.96 6.10
CA ILE A 77 11.84 -28.67 5.38
C ILE A 77 12.29 -29.91 6.15
N GLU A 78 12.36 -31.04 5.45
CA GLU A 78 12.85 -32.31 6.00
C GLU A 78 14.39 -32.42 6.01
N GLN A 79 14.91 -33.27 6.89
CA GLN A 79 16.36 -33.43 7.14
C GLN A 79 17.17 -33.91 5.92
N THR A 80 16.54 -34.60 4.96
CA THR A 80 17.21 -35.11 3.75
C THR A 80 16.78 -34.37 2.48
N GLU A 81 15.91 -33.38 2.61
CA GLU A 81 15.34 -32.69 1.46
C GLU A 81 16.35 -31.71 0.86
N ASN A 82 16.51 -31.72 -0.46
CA ASN A 82 17.32 -30.74 -1.17
C ASN A 82 16.40 -29.74 -1.90
N ILE A 83 16.34 -28.52 -1.38
CA ILE A 83 15.49 -27.46 -1.95
C ILE A 83 16.29 -26.43 -2.78
N SER A 84 17.60 -26.62 -2.94
CA SER A 84 18.47 -25.65 -3.63
C SER A 84 18.05 -25.38 -5.08
N LEU A 85 17.43 -26.37 -5.72
CA LEU A 85 16.95 -26.30 -7.11
C LEU A 85 15.48 -25.86 -7.22
N LEU A 86 14.77 -25.66 -6.10
CA LEU A 86 13.39 -25.21 -6.15
C LEU A 86 13.31 -23.77 -6.68
N THR A 87 12.29 -23.55 -7.51
CA THR A 87 11.89 -22.20 -7.89
C THR A 87 11.28 -21.48 -6.68
N ASP A 88 11.26 -20.16 -6.75
CA ASP A 88 10.64 -19.29 -5.76
C ASP A 88 9.17 -19.67 -5.51
N THR A 89 8.44 -20.07 -6.56
CA THR A 89 7.07 -20.58 -6.44
C THR A 89 7.00 -21.87 -5.61
N LEU A 90 7.86 -22.85 -5.89
CA LEU A 90 7.86 -24.12 -5.14
C LEU A 90 8.33 -23.94 -3.69
N LEU A 91 9.23 -22.99 -3.43
CA LEU A 91 9.62 -22.57 -2.09
C LEU A 91 8.46 -21.94 -1.34
N PHE A 92 7.67 -21.11 -2.00
CA PHE A 92 6.48 -20.49 -1.42
C PHE A 92 5.42 -21.51 -1.03
N GLU A 93 5.17 -22.50 -1.90
CA GLU A 93 4.18 -23.55 -1.64
C GLU A 93 4.46 -24.32 -0.34
N ARG A 94 5.72 -24.37 0.12
CA ARG A 94 6.10 -25.02 1.38
C ARG A 94 5.40 -24.44 2.61
N LEU A 95 4.97 -23.19 2.55
CA LEU A 95 4.16 -22.58 3.62
C LEU A 95 2.88 -23.39 3.91
N PHE A 96 2.31 -24.03 2.89
CA PHE A 96 1.03 -24.73 2.93
C PHE A 96 1.15 -26.25 3.06
N TRP A 97 2.35 -26.77 3.32
CA TRP A 97 2.53 -28.20 3.53
C TRP A 97 2.06 -28.62 4.93
N GLN A 98 1.37 -29.76 4.99
CA GLN A 98 0.97 -30.47 6.21
C GLN A 98 1.14 -31.97 5.98
N ASN A 99 1.74 -32.69 6.93
CA ASN A 99 1.93 -34.15 6.84
C ASN A 99 2.50 -34.63 5.48
N ARG A 100 3.49 -33.91 4.94
CA ARG A 100 4.18 -34.21 3.67
C ARG A 100 3.36 -34.03 2.40
N GLN A 101 2.19 -33.38 2.49
CA GLN A 101 1.40 -33.04 1.32
C GLN A 101 1.00 -31.56 1.36
N LYS A 102 0.80 -31.00 0.17
CA LYS A 102 0.26 -29.66 0.03
C LYS A 102 -1.19 -29.66 0.50
N ASN A 103 -1.53 -28.77 1.43
CA ASN A 103 -2.91 -28.56 1.84
C ASN A 103 -3.53 -27.45 0.99
N ASP A 104 -4.21 -27.86 -0.09
CA ASP A 104 -4.84 -26.94 -1.05
C ASP A 104 -5.96 -26.11 -0.42
N GLN A 105 -6.67 -26.63 0.59
CA GLN A 105 -7.71 -25.89 1.31
C GLN A 105 -7.10 -24.75 2.13
N LEU A 106 -6.01 -25.03 2.85
CA LEU A 106 -5.25 -24.03 3.60
C LEU A 106 -4.70 -22.93 2.67
N GLU A 107 -4.12 -23.30 1.52
CA GLU A 107 -3.65 -22.33 0.54
C GLU A 107 -4.82 -21.48 0.01
N LYS A 108 -5.95 -22.10 -0.33
CA LYS A 108 -7.12 -21.39 -0.86
C LYS A 108 -7.69 -20.40 0.16
N ILE A 109 -7.80 -20.79 1.42
CA ILE A 109 -8.21 -19.90 2.52
C ILE A 109 -7.21 -18.75 2.65
N ALA A 110 -5.90 -19.05 2.71
CA ALA A 110 -4.87 -18.02 2.77
C ALA A 110 -4.92 -17.03 1.58
N GLN A 111 -5.21 -17.53 0.38
CA GLN A 111 -5.41 -16.72 -0.83
C GLN A 111 -6.59 -15.75 -0.68
N GLN A 112 -7.77 -16.23 -0.26
CA GLN A 112 -8.93 -15.36 -0.13
C GLN A 112 -8.79 -14.36 1.02
N PHE A 113 -8.27 -14.78 2.17
CA PHE A 113 -8.03 -13.90 3.31
C PHE A 113 -6.89 -12.89 3.05
N SER A 114 -6.01 -13.15 2.08
CA SER A 114 -4.98 -12.20 1.65
C SER A 114 -5.51 -11.08 0.77
N LEU A 115 -6.75 -11.19 0.24
CA LEU A 115 -7.37 -10.13 -0.55
C LEU A 115 -7.50 -8.82 0.22
N VAL A 116 -7.47 -8.88 1.55
CA VAL A 116 -7.62 -7.73 2.44
C VAL A 116 -6.35 -7.50 3.26
N TYR A 117 -6.13 -6.27 3.72
CA TYR A 117 -4.97 -5.91 4.54
C TYR A 117 -5.06 -6.51 5.96
N SER A 118 -6.26 -6.51 6.55
CA SER A 118 -6.57 -7.11 7.85
C SER A 118 -8.02 -7.58 7.86
N PHE A 119 -8.41 -8.43 8.80
CA PHE A 119 -9.77 -8.92 8.96
C PHE A 119 -10.08 -9.26 10.42
N ASN A 120 -11.35 -9.22 10.80
CA ASN A 120 -11.85 -9.75 12.08
C ASN A 120 -12.09 -11.26 11.98
N VAL A 121 -11.90 -11.98 13.09
CA VAL A 121 -12.17 -13.42 13.20
C VAL A 121 -13.09 -13.79 14.35
N GLU A 122 -13.53 -12.80 15.13
CA GLU A 122 -14.35 -13.00 16.34
C GLU A 122 -15.82 -12.56 16.14
N ASP A 123 -16.22 -12.27 14.89
CA ASP A 123 -17.54 -11.78 14.51
C ASP A 123 -18.36 -12.80 13.70
N SER A 124 -18.06 -14.11 13.79
CA SER A 124 -18.83 -15.12 13.05
C SER A 124 -20.29 -15.14 13.50
N GLY A 125 -21.22 -15.21 12.53
CA GLY A 125 -22.66 -15.16 12.76
C GLY A 125 -23.25 -13.77 13.02
N GLU A 126 -22.41 -12.72 13.10
CA GLU A 126 -22.86 -11.34 13.21
C GLU A 126 -23.26 -10.74 11.85
N GLU A 127 -24.10 -9.71 11.86
CA GLU A 127 -24.38 -8.93 10.65
C GLU A 127 -23.07 -8.25 10.18
N ASN A 128 -22.76 -8.36 8.88
CA ASN A 128 -21.51 -7.87 8.29
C ASN A 128 -20.23 -8.56 8.80
N SER A 129 -20.33 -9.81 9.26
CA SER A 129 -19.18 -10.63 9.67
C SER A 129 -18.08 -10.71 8.59
N GLU A 130 -16.87 -10.30 8.94
CA GLU A 130 -15.74 -10.32 8.00
C GLU A 130 -15.21 -11.73 7.76
N ILE A 131 -15.18 -12.58 8.80
CA ILE A 131 -14.75 -13.96 8.66
C ILE A 131 -15.74 -14.78 7.83
N ASP A 132 -17.05 -14.61 8.04
CA ASP A 132 -18.06 -15.32 7.24
C ASP A 132 -17.97 -14.91 5.77
N PHE A 133 -17.77 -13.61 5.50
CA PHE A 133 -17.60 -13.11 4.13
C PHE A 133 -16.37 -13.73 3.44
N LEU A 134 -15.21 -13.74 4.09
CA LEU A 134 -13.97 -14.29 3.51
C LEU A 134 -14.02 -15.83 3.40
N ALA A 135 -14.63 -16.51 4.37
CA ALA A 135 -14.86 -17.96 4.34
C ALA A 135 -15.75 -18.35 3.15
N ASN A 136 -16.82 -17.58 2.90
CA ASN A 136 -17.69 -17.76 1.74
C ASN A 136 -16.94 -17.58 0.41
N LEU A 137 -16.05 -16.59 0.30
CA LEU A 137 -15.17 -16.47 -0.88
C LEU A 137 -14.28 -17.70 -1.08
N ALA A 138 -13.83 -18.31 0.02
CA ALA A 138 -13.05 -19.55 0.02
C ALA A 138 -13.92 -20.80 -0.16
N LYS A 139 -15.25 -20.67 -0.14
CA LYS A 139 -16.24 -21.76 -0.20
C LYS A 139 -16.05 -22.77 0.94
N VAL A 140 -15.88 -22.27 2.16
CA VAL A 140 -15.79 -23.06 3.39
C VAL A 140 -16.62 -22.38 4.48
N ASP A 141 -16.95 -23.11 5.54
CA ASP A 141 -17.59 -22.55 6.73
C ASP A 141 -16.60 -21.69 7.54
N ALA A 142 -17.13 -20.74 8.32
CA ALA A 142 -16.33 -19.81 9.12
C ALA A 142 -15.48 -20.52 10.18
N ASP A 143 -16.00 -21.58 10.82
CA ASP A 143 -15.26 -22.39 11.80
C ASP A 143 -14.02 -23.03 11.16
N ILE A 144 -14.17 -23.59 9.95
CA ILE A 144 -13.07 -24.16 9.18
C ILE A 144 -12.05 -23.08 8.84
N ALA A 145 -12.51 -21.91 8.39
CA ALA A 145 -11.63 -20.79 8.08
C ALA A 145 -10.85 -20.33 9.32
N TYR A 146 -11.53 -20.20 10.47
CA TYR A 146 -10.91 -19.83 11.74
C TYR A 146 -9.80 -20.80 12.13
N GLU A 147 -10.07 -22.12 12.09
CA GLU A 147 -9.09 -23.15 12.41
C GLU A 147 -7.84 -23.07 11.51
N GLU A 148 -8.03 -22.92 10.19
CA GLU A 148 -6.90 -22.81 9.26
C GLU A 148 -6.12 -21.50 9.43
N ILE A 149 -6.79 -20.37 9.71
CA ILE A 149 -6.13 -19.11 10.03
C ILE A 149 -5.31 -19.20 11.32
N GLU A 150 -5.81 -19.89 12.34
CA GLU A 150 -5.07 -20.11 13.58
C GLU A 150 -3.86 -21.05 13.39
N LYS A 151 -3.94 -22.04 12.49
CA LYS A 151 -2.78 -22.83 12.07
C LYS A 151 -1.71 -21.94 11.40
N LEU A 152 -2.11 -21.03 10.51
CA LEU A 152 -1.17 -20.06 9.91
C LEU A 152 -0.58 -19.11 10.94
N ARG A 153 -1.35 -18.72 11.96
CA ARG A 153 -0.86 -17.90 13.07
C ARG A 153 0.21 -18.62 13.87
N GLN A 154 0.02 -19.90 14.15
CA GLN A 154 1.03 -20.73 14.83
C GLN A 154 2.33 -20.89 14.02
N LYS A 155 2.26 -20.74 12.68
CA LYS A 155 3.41 -20.72 11.77
C LYS A 155 4.01 -19.32 11.54
N ASP A 156 3.60 -18.30 12.31
CA ASP A 156 4.00 -16.89 12.15
C ASP A 156 3.64 -16.25 10.78
N ILE A 157 2.70 -16.86 10.04
CA ILE A 157 2.19 -16.35 8.75
C ILE A 157 0.97 -15.44 8.94
N VAL A 158 0.29 -15.54 10.09
CA VAL A 158 -0.77 -14.62 10.48
C VAL A 158 -0.34 -13.90 11.74
N GLN A 159 -0.45 -12.57 11.72
CA GLN A 159 -0.30 -11.75 12.92
C GLN A 159 -1.67 -11.54 13.57
N GLN A 160 -1.67 -11.54 14.91
CA GLN A 160 -2.82 -11.16 15.73
C GLN A 160 -2.56 -9.81 16.42
N ARG A 161 -3.56 -8.93 16.39
CA ARG A 161 -3.63 -7.70 17.20
C ARG A 161 -5.04 -7.56 17.75
N SER A 162 -5.25 -7.96 19.00
CA SER A 162 -6.61 -8.13 19.58
C SER A 162 -7.43 -9.09 18.70
N LYS A 163 -8.68 -8.74 18.37
CA LYS A 163 -9.55 -9.49 17.45
C LYS A 163 -9.09 -9.51 15.99
N TRP A 164 -8.21 -8.59 15.60
CA TRP A 164 -7.75 -8.48 14.22
C TRP A 164 -6.70 -9.52 13.87
N ARG A 165 -6.78 -10.00 12.64
CA ARG A 165 -5.77 -10.83 11.98
C ARG A 165 -5.28 -10.16 10.70
N ALA A 166 -4.03 -10.43 10.34
CA ALA A 166 -3.46 -10.04 9.06
C ALA A 166 -2.47 -11.10 8.58
N ILE A 167 -2.59 -11.52 7.32
CA ILE A 167 -1.58 -12.38 6.71
C ILE A 167 -0.32 -11.55 6.50
N LEU A 168 0.79 -12.03 7.03
CA LEU A 168 2.10 -11.39 7.02
C LEU A 168 3.20 -12.44 6.84
N PRO A 169 4.35 -12.06 6.27
CA PRO A 169 4.72 -10.70 5.85
C PRO A 169 4.02 -10.22 4.57
N HIS A 170 4.15 -8.92 4.26
CA HIS A 170 3.56 -8.32 3.05
C HIS A 170 3.93 -9.06 1.76
N ALA A 171 5.15 -9.59 1.63
CA ALA A 171 5.55 -10.39 0.49
C ALA A 171 4.64 -11.63 0.30
N VAL A 172 4.35 -12.35 1.39
CA VAL A 172 3.46 -13.52 1.37
C VAL A 172 2.04 -13.11 1.03
N ALA A 173 1.52 -12.12 1.73
CA ALA A 173 0.14 -11.70 1.54
C ALA A 173 -0.10 -11.07 0.15
N ASN A 174 0.85 -10.32 -0.40
CA ASN A 174 0.76 -9.77 -1.76
C ASN A 174 0.84 -10.88 -2.80
N HIS A 175 1.71 -11.88 -2.62
CA HIS A 175 1.79 -13.03 -3.51
C HIS A 175 0.46 -13.81 -3.55
N LEU A 176 -0.09 -14.11 -2.38
CA LEU A 176 -1.38 -14.80 -2.25
C LEU A 176 -2.55 -14.01 -2.82
N ALA A 177 -2.60 -12.70 -2.57
CA ALA A 177 -3.62 -11.82 -3.15
C ALA A 177 -3.54 -11.80 -4.68
N LYS A 178 -2.32 -11.72 -5.26
CA LYS A 178 -2.12 -11.79 -6.72
C LYS A 178 -2.65 -13.11 -7.30
N GLN A 179 -2.37 -14.23 -6.65
CA GLN A 179 -2.91 -15.54 -7.07
C GLN A 179 -4.44 -15.61 -6.95
N ALA A 180 -5.03 -15.00 -5.91
CA ALA A 180 -6.48 -14.97 -5.75
C ALA A 180 -7.14 -14.11 -6.84
N ILE A 181 -6.59 -12.92 -7.11
CA ILE A 181 -7.08 -11.96 -8.11
C ILE A 181 -6.91 -12.53 -9.53
N SER A 182 -5.79 -13.20 -9.83
CA SER A 182 -5.55 -13.77 -11.16
C SER A 182 -6.60 -14.82 -11.56
N LYS A 183 -7.24 -15.48 -10.59
CA LYS A 183 -8.31 -16.47 -10.79
C LYS A 183 -9.73 -15.88 -10.90
N LYS A 184 -9.93 -14.57 -10.66
CA LYS A 184 -11.24 -13.89 -10.73
C LYS A 184 -11.33 -12.98 -11.96
N SER A 185 -12.52 -12.73 -12.50
CA SER A 185 -12.72 -11.68 -13.50
C SER A 185 -12.84 -10.30 -12.83
N VAL A 186 -12.67 -9.21 -13.58
CA VAL A 186 -12.90 -7.85 -13.06
C VAL A 186 -14.33 -7.69 -12.56
N THR A 187 -15.32 -8.20 -13.31
CA THR A 187 -16.74 -8.21 -12.90
C THR A 187 -16.96 -8.95 -11.59
N GLN A 188 -16.31 -10.11 -11.39
CA GLN A 188 -16.40 -10.85 -10.13
C GLN A 188 -15.82 -10.03 -8.97
N LEU A 189 -14.64 -9.42 -9.16
CA LEU A 189 -13.99 -8.61 -8.12
C LEU A 189 -14.85 -7.39 -7.74
N ASN A 190 -15.45 -6.73 -8.73
CA ASN A 190 -16.37 -5.61 -8.48
C ASN A 190 -17.59 -6.06 -7.66
N ARG A 191 -18.22 -7.18 -8.05
CA ARG A 191 -19.36 -7.74 -7.31
C ARG A 191 -18.97 -8.14 -5.89
N ASP A 192 -17.82 -8.80 -5.71
CA ASP A 192 -17.31 -9.18 -4.39
C ASP A 192 -17.10 -7.92 -3.53
N PHE A 193 -16.55 -6.85 -4.11
CA PHE A 193 -16.35 -5.58 -3.41
C PHE A 193 -17.68 -4.92 -2.98
N GLU A 194 -18.68 -4.88 -3.86
CA GLU A 194 -20.00 -4.28 -3.56
C GLU A 194 -20.74 -4.99 -2.41
N GLN A 195 -20.50 -6.30 -2.24
CA GLN A 195 -21.10 -7.11 -1.19
C GLN A 195 -20.27 -7.16 0.10
N MET A 196 -19.05 -6.63 0.07
CA MET A 196 -18.10 -6.68 1.17
C MET A 196 -18.51 -5.71 2.29
N PRO A 197 -18.42 -6.10 3.58
CA PRO A 197 -18.60 -5.20 4.71
C PRO A 197 -17.76 -3.93 4.58
N GLU A 198 -18.29 -2.76 4.99
CA GLU A 198 -17.63 -1.46 4.76
C GLU A 198 -16.20 -1.41 5.34
N ARG A 199 -15.97 -1.95 6.54
CA ARG A 199 -14.62 -1.98 7.13
C ARG A 199 -13.68 -2.91 6.35
N LEU A 200 -14.21 -4.01 5.82
CA LEU A 200 -13.45 -4.95 5.01
C LEU A 200 -13.12 -4.36 3.63
N GLN A 201 -14.02 -3.54 3.04
CA GLN A 201 -13.75 -2.76 1.82
C GLN A 201 -12.53 -1.85 2.00
N ARG A 202 -12.41 -1.14 3.14
CA ARG A 202 -11.23 -0.33 3.47
C ARG A 202 -9.95 -1.17 3.44
N SER A 203 -10.02 -2.36 4.03
CA SER A 203 -8.88 -3.30 4.03
C SER A 203 -8.58 -3.88 2.64
N PHE A 204 -9.60 -4.10 1.81
CA PHE A 204 -9.42 -4.54 0.42
C PHE A 204 -8.74 -3.47 -0.43
N ILE A 205 -9.23 -2.22 -0.39
CA ILE A 205 -8.62 -1.10 -1.11
C ILE A 205 -7.18 -0.87 -0.65
N LYS A 206 -6.92 -0.96 0.66
CA LYS A 206 -5.54 -0.90 1.18
C LYS A 206 -4.67 -2.04 0.67
N ARG A 207 -5.21 -3.26 0.50
CA ARG A 207 -4.45 -4.36 -0.12
C ARG A 207 -4.13 -4.04 -1.59
N LEU A 208 -5.13 -3.60 -2.36
CA LEU A 208 -4.96 -3.26 -3.76
C LEU A 208 -3.88 -2.20 -3.98
N SER A 209 -3.72 -1.26 -3.04
CA SER A 209 -2.66 -0.23 -3.10
C SER A 209 -1.22 -0.80 -3.18
N TYR A 210 -1.01 -2.07 -2.81
CA TYR A 210 0.28 -2.76 -2.91
C TYR A 210 0.44 -3.60 -4.19
N LEU A 211 -0.59 -3.69 -5.02
CA LEU A 211 -0.67 -4.58 -6.19
C LEU A 211 -0.74 -3.79 -7.50
N HIS A 212 -0.04 -2.65 -7.55
CA HIS A 212 0.00 -1.75 -8.70
C HIS A 212 0.56 -2.40 -9.98
N ASP A 213 1.32 -3.48 -9.83
CA ASP A 213 1.95 -4.25 -10.91
C ASP A 213 1.04 -5.35 -11.49
N LEU A 214 -0.24 -5.39 -11.12
CA LEU A 214 -1.20 -6.37 -11.65
C LEU A 214 -2.25 -5.68 -12.54
N ASP A 215 -2.22 -5.96 -13.85
CA ASP A 215 -3.13 -5.36 -14.85
C ASP A 215 -4.60 -5.45 -14.45
N LYS A 216 -5.00 -6.58 -13.85
CA LYS A 216 -6.40 -6.78 -13.42
C LYS A 216 -6.83 -5.83 -12.30
N VAL A 217 -5.89 -5.40 -11.45
CA VAL A 217 -6.13 -4.37 -10.42
C VAL A 217 -6.28 -3.02 -11.10
N GLN A 218 -5.41 -2.68 -12.06
CA GLN A 218 -5.52 -1.45 -12.84
C GLN A 218 -6.87 -1.37 -13.57
N GLN A 219 -7.30 -2.46 -14.22
CA GLN A 219 -8.62 -2.55 -14.88
C GLN A 219 -9.79 -2.36 -13.91
N LEU A 220 -9.76 -3.01 -12.73
CA LEU A 220 -10.81 -2.85 -11.73
C LEU A 220 -10.91 -1.40 -11.24
N ILE A 221 -9.77 -0.78 -10.94
CA ILE A 221 -9.74 0.62 -10.50
C ILE A 221 -10.21 1.54 -11.63
N GLY A 222 -9.85 1.23 -12.88
CA GLY A 222 -10.31 1.99 -14.05
C GLY A 222 -11.82 1.94 -14.24
N VAL A 223 -12.47 0.81 -13.91
CA VAL A 223 -13.92 0.73 -13.83
C VAL A 223 -14.47 1.63 -12.72
N TRP A 224 -13.86 1.61 -11.53
CA TRP A 224 -14.31 2.44 -10.41
C TRP A 224 -14.13 3.95 -10.61
N LEU A 225 -13.06 4.37 -11.31
CA LEU A 225 -12.76 5.77 -11.63
C LEU A 225 -13.33 6.22 -12.98
N SER A 226 -14.03 5.36 -13.73
CA SER A 226 -14.78 5.80 -14.92
C SER A 226 -15.91 6.75 -14.53
N GLN A 227 -16.40 7.57 -15.48
CA GLN A 227 -17.47 8.54 -15.22
C GLN A 227 -18.73 7.90 -14.63
N ASP A 228 -19.10 6.71 -15.12
CA ASP A 228 -20.22 5.90 -14.61
C ASP A 228 -19.82 4.93 -13.48
N GLY A 229 -18.54 4.94 -13.10
CA GLY A 229 -17.96 4.13 -12.03
C GLY A 229 -18.48 4.54 -10.66
N TRP A 230 -18.25 3.68 -9.66
CA TRP A 230 -18.67 3.97 -8.29
C TRP A 230 -18.03 5.26 -7.74
N LEU A 231 -16.69 5.33 -7.74
CA LEU A 231 -15.98 6.47 -7.18
C LEU A 231 -15.98 7.66 -8.16
N GLY A 232 -15.96 7.40 -9.46
CA GLY A 232 -16.06 8.42 -10.50
C GLY A 232 -17.36 9.22 -10.44
N ARG A 233 -18.53 8.55 -10.31
CA ARG A 233 -19.82 9.23 -10.12
C ARG A 233 -19.83 10.08 -8.86
N LYS A 234 -19.37 9.53 -7.72
CA LYS A 234 -19.36 10.29 -6.45
C LYS A 234 -18.50 11.55 -6.54
N LEU A 235 -17.38 11.49 -7.26
CA LEU A 235 -16.50 12.63 -7.50
C LEU A 235 -17.18 13.69 -8.38
N LEU A 236 -17.77 13.28 -9.50
CA LEU A 236 -18.45 14.19 -10.45
C LEU A 236 -19.69 14.85 -9.83
N ASP A 237 -20.47 14.09 -9.07
CA ASP A 237 -21.68 14.57 -8.40
C ASP A 237 -21.39 15.38 -7.12
N GLY A 238 -20.12 15.43 -6.67
CA GLY A 238 -19.72 16.11 -5.45
C GLY A 238 -20.28 15.47 -4.17
N THR A 239 -20.52 14.15 -4.18
CA THR A 239 -21.11 13.39 -3.06
C THR A 239 -20.08 12.55 -2.29
N CYS A 240 -18.78 12.70 -2.60
CA CYS A 240 -17.71 12.03 -1.87
C CYS A 240 -17.64 12.47 -0.40
N ASP A 241 -17.47 11.49 0.48
CA ASP A 241 -17.09 11.70 1.87
C ASP A 241 -15.58 11.51 2.10
N SER A 242 -15.11 11.69 3.34
CA SER A 242 -13.69 11.53 3.70
C SER A 242 -13.13 10.13 3.45
N THR A 243 -13.97 9.09 3.51
CA THR A 243 -13.58 7.71 3.24
C THR A 243 -13.34 7.52 1.74
N ASP A 244 -14.22 8.05 0.89
CA ASP A 244 -14.05 8.02 -0.56
C ASP A 244 -12.74 8.69 -1.00
N ILE A 245 -12.40 9.83 -0.39
CA ILE A 245 -11.15 10.55 -0.67
C ILE A 245 -9.92 9.74 -0.22
N THR A 246 -10.04 9.01 0.90
CA THR A 246 -9.00 8.08 1.34
C THR A 246 -8.81 6.96 0.31
N TYR A 247 -9.89 6.42 -0.24
CA TYR A 247 -9.84 5.42 -1.31
C TYR A 247 -9.18 5.97 -2.57
N LEU A 248 -9.60 7.15 -3.01
CA LEU A 248 -8.99 7.83 -4.15
C LEU A 248 -7.47 7.99 -3.96
N THR A 249 -7.04 8.41 -2.76
CA THR A 249 -5.62 8.62 -2.43
C THR A 249 -4.77 7.34 -2.50
N LEU A 250 -5.38 6.19 -2.21
CA LEU A 250 -4.72 4.88 -2.32
C LEU A 250 -4.70 4.34 -3.75
N LEU A 251 -5.73 4.63 -4.53
CA LEU A 251 -5.97 4.02 -5.84
C LEU A 251 -5.45 4.86 -7.02
N ALA A 252 -5.58 6.18 -6.96
CA ALA A 252 -5.17 7.08 -8.05
C ALA A 252 -3.69 6.92 -8.47
N PRO A 253 -2.72 6.70 -7.56
CA PRO A 253 -1.33 6.44 -7.97
C PRO A 253 -1.13 5.15 -8.80
N ILE A 254 -2.12 4.25 -8.87
CA ILE A 254 -2.06 3.02 -9.67
C ILE A 254 -2.43 3.31 -11.13
N ILE A 255 -3.39 4.21 -11.36
CA ILE A 255 -3.84 4.64 -12.69
C ILE A 255 -3.86 6.18 -12.80
N PRO A 256 -2.67 6.82 -12.65
CA PRO A 256 -2.54 8.27 -12.49
C PRO A 256 -3.13 9.09 -13.65
N GLU A 257 -2.96 8.66 -14.90
CA GLU A 257 -3.50 9.35 -16.08
C GLU A 257 -5.02 9.45 -16.01
N GLN A 258 -5.73 8.32 -15.90
CA GLN A 258 -7.18 8.30 -15.80
C GLN A 258 -7.69 9.05 -14.54
N ALA A 259 -6.96 8.97 -13.43
CA ALA A 259 -7.32 9.71 -12.23
C ALA A 259 -7.21 11.23 -12.42
N LEU A 260 -6.17 11.72 -13.11
CA LEU A 260 -6.02 13.13 -13.43
C LEU A 260 -7.09 13.61 -14.42
N GLU A 261 -7.39 12.82 -15.46
CA GLU A 261 -8.46 13.13 -16.41
C GLU A 261 -9.82 13.29 -15.71
N LEU A 262 -10.16 12.37 -14.79
CA LEU A 262 -11.37 12.47 -14.00
C LEU A 262 -11.37 13.74 -13.12
N LEU A 263 -10.25 14.06 -12.45
CA LEU A 263 -10.16 15.26 -11.61
C LEU A 263 -10.26 16.56 -12.43
N GLU A 264 -9.78 16.58 -13.67
CA GLU A 264 -9.99 17.69 -14.60
C GLU A 264 -11.45 17.82 -15.01
N GLN A 265 -12.16 16.70 -15.22
CA GLN A 265 -13.60 16.74 -15.48
C GLN A 265 -14.37 17.27 -14.27
N VAL A 266 -14.02 16.83 -13.05
CA VAL A 266 -14.63 17.32 -11.81
C VAL A 266 -14.39 18.83 -11.63
N ARG A 267 -13.19 19.33 -11.99
CA ARG A 267 -12.91 20.78 -12.03
C ARG A 267 -13.90 21.52 -12.92
N ASP A 268 -14.22 20.94 -14.08
CA ASP A 268 -15.07 21.60 -15.08
C ASP A 268 -16.57 21.52 -14.75
N THR A 269 -17.00 20.50 -13.99
CA THR A 269 -18.42 20.29 -13.64
C THR A 269 -18.80 20.75 -12.24
N ASN A 270 -17.85 20.82 -11.30
CA ASN A 270 -18.12 21.13 -9.89
C ASN A 270 -17.45 22.46 -9.48
N SER A 271 -18.25 23.51 -9.37
CA SER A 271 -17.78 24.86 -9.00
C SER A 271 -17.12 24.95 -7.62
N LYS A 272 -17.42 24.01 -6.70
CA LYS A 272 -16.80 23.95 -5.38
C LYS A 272 -15.47 23.21 -5.36
N PHE A 273 -15.14 22.43 -6.39
CA PHE A 273 -13.97 21.55 -6.40
C PHE A 273 -12.67 22.27 -6.08
N LEU A 274 -12.46 23.44 -6.72
CA LEU A 274 -11.29 24.30 -6.52
C LEU A 274 -11.46 25.31 -5.36
N SER A 275 -12.50 25.20 -4.52
CA SER A 275 -12.77 26.14 -3.44
C SER A 275 -12.45 25.53 -2.08
N ARG A 276 -12.07 26.38 -1.11
CA ARG A 276 -11.94 25.99 0.31
C ARG A 276 -13.26 25.53 0.94
N GLU A 277 -14.40 25.78 0.29
CA GLU A 277 -15.68 25.20 0.68
C GLU A 277 -15.73 23.67 0.49
N ASN A 278 -14.87 23.12 -0.37
CA ASN A 278 -14.71 21.68 -0.50
C ASN A 278 -13.92 21.15 0.71
N PRO A 279 -14.52 20.31 1.58
CA PRO A 279 -13.82 19.78 2.75
C PRO A 279 -12.57 18.96 2.40
N SER A 280 -12.50 18.46 1.17
CA SER A 280 -11.43 17.61 0.65
C SER A 280 -10.36 18.40 -0.13
N PHE A 281 -10.44 19.74 -0.16
CA PHE A 281 -9.57 20.60 -0.97
C PHE A 281 -8.07 20.35 -0.70
N VAL A 282 -7.70 20.19 0.57
CA VAL A 282 -6.30 19.99 0.97
C VAL A 282 -5.82 18.59 0.60
N GLU A 283 -6.63 17.57 0.84
CA GLU A 283 -6.33 16.17 0.50
C GLU A 283 -6.18 15.99 -1.01
N LEU A 284 -7.10 16.58 -1.79
CA LEU A 284 -7.09 16.52 -3.25
C LEU A 284 -5.86 17.22 -3.83
N SER A 285 -5.52 18.43 -3.37
CA SER A 285 -4.31 19.13 -3.84
C SER A 285 -3.03 18.36 -3.49
N ARG A 286 -2.94 17.78 -2.29
CA ARG A 286 -1.81 16.89 -1.92
C ARG A 286 -1.74 15.64 -2.78
N LEU A 287 -2.88 15.04 -3.10
CA LEU A 287 -2.95 13.90 -4.01
C LEU A 287 -2.43 14.29 -5.41
N ILE A 288 -2.91 15.40 -5.97
CA ILE A 288 -2.48 15.87 -7.30
C ILE A 288 -0.97 16.12 -7.30
N ARG A 289 -0.41 16.72 -6.24
CA ARG A 289 1.04 16.87 -6.09
C ARG A 289 1.77 15.53 -6.11
N ARG A 290 1.23 14.51 -5.44
CA ARG A 290 1.81 13.16 -5.48
C ARG A 290 1.74 12.54 -6.88
N LEU A 291 0.69 12.80 -7.64
CA LEU A 291 0.55 12.33 -9.03
C LEU A 291 1.54 13.05 -9.97
N ALA A 292 1.99 14.25 -9.62
CA ALA A 292 3.05 14.96 -10.34
C ALA A 292 4.46 14.33 -10.19
N TYR A 293 4.61 13.24 -9.44
CA TYR A 293 5.93 12.64 -9.19
C TYR A 293 6.58 12.06 -10.46
N ARG A 294 5.80 11.44 -11.36
CA ARG A 294 6.33 10.89 -12.62
C ARG A 294 6.36 11.98 -13.70
N GLU A 295 7.41 11.98 -14.52
CA GLU A 295 7.60 12.96 -15.61
C GLU A 295 6.38 13.00 -16.55
N GLU A 296 5.87 11.84 -16.96
CA GLU A 296 4.73 11.69 -17.88
C GLU A 296 3.41 12.31 -17.38
N HIS A 297 3.23 12.48 -16.06
CA HIS A 297 2.01 13.07 -15.47
C HIS A 297 2.23 14.49 -14.94
N PHE A 298 3.48 14.94 -14.89
CA PHE A 298 3.87 16.18 -14.24
C PHE A 298 3.12 17.37 -14.79
N LYS A 299 3.08 17.52 -16.12
CA LYS A 299 2.46 18.68 -16.78
C LYS A 299 0.97 18.79 -16.45
N GLN A 300 0.24 17.68 -16.54
CA GLN A 300 -1.20 17.64 -16.25
C GLN A 300 -1.49 17.94 -14.77
N ALA A 301 -0.79 17.27 -13.86
CA ALA A 301 -0.93 17.50 -12.43
C ALA A 301 -0.55 18.93 -12.02
N PHE A 302 0.53 19.48 -12.59
CA PHE A 302 0.96 20.85 -12.36
C PHE A 302 -0.11 21.87 -12.77
N LYS A 303 -0.68 21.73 -13.98
CA LYS A 303 -1.76 22.62 -14.44
C LYS A 303 -2.96 22.59 -13.52
N LEU A 304 -3.34 21.40 -13.04
CA LEU A 304 -4.45 21.28 -12.09
C LEU A 304 -4.11 21.93 -10.74
N LEU A 305 -2.88 21.77 -10.21
CA LEU A 305 -2.45 22.46 -9.00
C LEU A 305 -2.43 23.98 -9.13
N VAL A 306 -2.04 24.50 -10.30
CA VAL A 306 -2.11 25.94 -10.59
C VAL A 306 -3.55 26.44 -10.45
N CYS A 307 -4.55 25.69 -10.95
CA CYS A 307 -5.96 26.03 -10.75
C CYS A 307 -6.36 26.08 -9.27
N PHE A 308 -5.86 25.17 -8.42
CA PHE A 308 -6.08 25.24 -6.97
C PHE A 308 -5.41 26.47 -6.36
N ALA A 309 -4.19 26.81 -6.78
CA ALA A 309 -3.44 27.96 -6.27
C ALA A 309 -4.11 29.30 -6.60
N LYS A 310 -4.85 29.41 -7.72
CA LYS A 310 -5.58 30.64 -8.08
C LYS A 310 -6.63 31.04 -7.03
N ASN A 311 -7.18 30.07 -6.30
CA ASN A 311 -8.22 30.30 -5.29
C ASN A 311 -7.67 30.46 -3.86
N GLU A 312 -6.34 30.40 -3.70
CA GLU A 312 -5.67 30.68 -2.43
C GLU A 312 -5.61 32.21 -2.19
N LYS A 313 -5.97 32.64 -0.98
CA LYS A 313 -5.90 34.06 -0.60
C LYS A 313 -4.48 34.46 -0.20
N GLU A 314 -4.10 35.72 -0.38
CA GLU A 314 -2.74 36.21 -0.14
C GLU A 314 -2.21 35.99 1.29
N ASP A 315 -3.10 35.94 2.27
CA ASP A 315 -2.80 35.75 3.70
C ASP A 315 -2.98 34.30 4.19
N GLU A 316 -3.38 33.37 3.30
CA GLU A 316 -3.61 31.98 3.64
C GLU A 316 -2.28 31.21 3.72
N ARG A 317 -1.76 31.02 4.95
CA ARG A 317 -0.48 30.32 5.19
C ARG A 317 -0.63 28.86 5.60
N ASN A 318 -1.83 28.42 6.00
CA ASN A 318 -2.06 27.04 6.42
C ASN A 318 -2.46 26.17 5.22
N ASN A 319 -1.77 25.04 5.02
CA ASN A 319 -1.97 24.17 3.84
C ASN A 319 -1.89 24.96 2.52
N SER A 320 -0.79 25.71 2.36
CA SER A 320 -0.59 26.56 1.19
C SER A 320 -0.45 25.74 -0.08
N ILE A 321 -1.26 26.05 -1.09
CA ILE A 321 -1.18 25.38 -2.40
C ILE A 321 -0.03 25.94 -3.21
N THR A 322 0.22 27.23 -3.06
CA THR A 322 1.40 27.91 -3.60
C THR A 322 2.69 27.22 -3.14
N ASP A 323 2.80 26.86 -1.87
CA ASP A 323 3.96 26.09 -1.38
C ASP A 323 4.05 24.69 -2.02
N LEU A 324 2.92 24.01 -2.22
CA LEU A 324 2.87 22.72 -2.93
C LEU A 324 3.38 22.87 -4.37
N VAL A 325 2.91 23.89 -5.10
CA VAL A 325 3.31 24.17 -6.49
C VAL A 325 4.80 24.50 -6.57
N THR A 326 5.26 25.46 -5.77
CA THR A 326 6.65 25.93 -5.82
C THR A 326 7.65 24.85 -5.39
N SER A 327 7.26 23.93 -4.49
CA SER A 327 8.12 22.81 -4.05
C SER A 327 8.56 21.89 -5.20
N LEU A 328 7.79 21.82 -6.30
CA LEU A 328 8.10 21.01 -7.48
C LEU A 328 9.29 21.55 -8.29
N PHE A 329 9.71 22.79 -8.06
CA PHE A 329 10.74 23.48 -8.83
C PHE A 329 12.06 23.70 -8.07
N LYS A 330 12.17 23.21 -6.83
CA LYS A 330 13.46 23.23 -6.11
C LYS A 330 14.56 22.55 -6.93
N LEU A 331 15.74 23.16 -7.03
CA LEU A 331 16.88 22.58 -7.76
C LEU A 331 17.33 21.25 -7.18
N TYR A 332 17.28 21.13 -5.85
CA TYR A 332 17.60 19.91 -5.13
C TYR A 332 16.36 19.40 -4.42
N THR A 333 16.17 18.08 -4.40
CA THR A 333 15.05 17.41 -3.71
C THR A 333 13.66 17.86 -4.20
N SER A 334 13.53 18.25 -5.47
CA SER A 334 12.18 18.42 -6.05
C SER A 334 11.46 17.08 -5.95
N GLU A 335 10.24 17.10 -5.43
CA GLU A 335 9.43 15.90 -5.19
C GLU A 335 8.79 15.36 -6.49
N THR A 336 9.57 15.35 -7.57
CA THR A 336 9.19 14.91 -8.92
C THR A 336 10.41 14.44 -9.70
N LEU A 337 10.18 13.52 -10.64
CA LEU A 337 11.12 13.04 -11.64
C LEU A 337 11.10 13.88 -12.92
N ALA A 338 10.28 14.93 -13.01
CA ALA A 338 10.27 15.82 -14.16
C ALA A 338 11.64 16.46 -14.40
N ASN A 339 12.15 16.33 -15.62
CA ASN A 339 13.40 16.94 -16.05
C ASN A 339 13.29 18.47 -16.20
N LEU A 340 14.43 19.12 -16.41
CA LEU A 340 14.52 20.58 -16.47
C LEU A 340 13.79 21.14 -17.69
N GLU A 341 13.84 20.44 -18.82
CA GLU A 341 13.20 20.81 -20.07
C GLU A 341 11.67 20.88 -19.90
N LEU A 342 11.07 19.85 -19.29
CA LEU A 342 9.64 19.81 -19.00
C LEU A 342 9.24 20.89 -17.99
N LYS A 343 10.06 21.12 -16.96
CA LYS A 343 9.83 22.21 -16.00
C LYS A 343 9.87 23.58 -16.70
N GLN A 344 10.85 23.79 -17.58
CA GLN A 344 10.95 25.03 -18.36
C GLN A 344 9.73 25.20 -19.27
N GLU A 345 9.30 24.14 -19.95
CA GLU A 345 8.11 24.15 -20.82
C GLU A 345 6.87 24.63 -20.07
N VAL A 346 6.57 24.05 -18.90
CA VAL A 346 5.37 24.45 -18.14
C VAL A 346 5.47 25.88 -17.57
N LEU A 347 6.67 26.38 -17.27
CA LEU A 347 6.87 27.76 -16.85
C LEU A 347 6.68 28.75 -18.00
N LEU A 348 7.11 28.40 -19.21
CA LEU A 348 6.87 29.21 -20.41
C LEU A 348 5.38 29.28 -20.75
N GLU A 349 4.64 28.17 -20.58
CA GLU A 349 3.18 28.17 -20.70
C GLU A 349 2.52 29.08 -19.64
N LEU A 350 3.01 29.05 -18.41
CA LEU A 350 2.51 29.88 -17.32
C LEU A 350 2.81 31.37 -17.53
N LEU A 351 3.97 31.70 -18.10
CA LEU A 351 4.37 33.08 -18.43
C LEU A 351 3.39 33.75 -19.40
N GLY A 352 2.79 32.97 -20.31
CA GLY A 352 1.75 33.44 -21.23
C GLY A 352 0.41 33.80 -20.58
N GLN A 353 0.23 33.53 -19.28
CA GLN A 353 -0.99 33.81 -18.52
C GLN A 353 -0.75 34.96 -17.53
N GLU A 354 -1.19 36.18 -17.88
CA GLU A 354 -0.93 37.38 -17.07
C GLU A 354 -1.44 37.27 -15.62
N ASP A 355 -2.58 36.60 -15.43
CA ASP A 355 -3.16 36.34 -14.11
C ASP A 355 -2.32 35.39 -13.23
N GLN A 356 -1.30 34.74 -13.80
CA GLN A 356 -0.41 33.80 -13.11
C GLN A 356 0.99 34.35 -12.83
N HIS A 357 1.28 35.60 -13.21
CA HIS A 357 2.63 36.18 -13.06
C HIS A 357 3.12 36.18 -11.61
N ASN A 358 2.24 36.42 -10.63
CA ASN A 358 2.62 36.37 -9.21
C ASN A 358 3.06 34.96 -8.79
N LEU A 359 2.28 33.93 -9.16
CA LEU A 359 2.64 32.54 -8.89
C LEU A 359 3.95 32.15 -9.59
N LEU A 360 4.13 32.56 -10.84
CA LEU A 360 5.37 32.32 -11.59
C LEU A 360 6.59 32.92 -10.88
N LEU A 361 6.49 34.17 -10.39
CA LEU A 361 7.58 34.81 -9.64
C LEU A 361 7.93 34.01 -8.37
N LYS A 362 6.94 33.51 -7.64
CA LYS A 362 7.17 32.66 -6.46
C LYS A 362 7.83 31.33 -6.83
N ILE A 363 7.48 30.74 -7.98
CA ILE A 363 8.12 29.51 -8.46
C ILE A 363 9.60 29.76 -8.79
N VAL A 364 9.89 30.85 -9.51
CA VAL A 364 11.27 31.21 -9.87
C VAL A 364 12.10 31.53 -8.63
N ASP A 365 11.55 32.29 -7.68
CA ASP A 365 12.22 32.58 -6.39
C ASP A 365 12.57 31.28 -5.65
N LYS A 366 11.62 30.33 -5.57
CA LYS A 366 11.83 29.04 -4.92
C LYS A 366 12.83 28.13 -5.64
N ALA A 367 12.92 28.25 -6.96
CA ALA A 367 13.88 27.50 -7.75
C ALA A 367 15.31 28.05 -7.56
N LEU A 368 15.46 29.34 -7.28
CA LEU A 368 16.77 29.99 -7.11
C LEU A 368 17.27 30.01 -5.66
N SER A 369 16.39 29.76 -4.68
CA SER A 369 16.71 29.57 -3.26
C SER A 369 17.17 28.15 -2.95
#